data_AF-A0A6N9P8T8-F1
#
_entry.id   AF-A0A6N9P8T8-F1
#
_cell.length_a   1.000
_cell.length_b   1.000
_cell.length_c   1.000
_cell.angle_alpha   90.00
_cell.angle_beta   90.00
_cell.angle_gamma   90.00
#
_symmetry.space_group_name_H-M   'P 1'
#
loop_
_entity.id
_entity.type
_entity.pdbx_description
1 polymer ?
#
loop_
_entity_poly.entity_id
_entity_poly.type
_entity_poly.pdbx_seq_one_letter_code
_entity_poly.pdbx_strand_id
1 'polypeptide(L)'
;MNYQQYRTARRLVHSCCNYDCGNCLLLDDGEECVCPQSITYSLICKWFRAAVLPLDAGLCAALLHRADRKKCVLCGGYYLPKSNRAKYCPECAVRMKRAKATERKRRQRQNCHALGPKKL
;
A
#
# COMPACT_ATOMS: atom_id res chain seq x y z
N MET A 1 -1.75 -14.21 1.03
CA MET A 1 -2.53 -14.27 2.29
C MET A 1 -1.98 -15.44 3.10
N ASN A 2 -1.74 -15.30 4.42
CA ASN A 2 -1.36 -16.46 5.23
C ASN A 2 -2.60 -17.31 5.60
N TYR A 3 -2.42 -18.51 6.14
CA TYR A 3 -3.53 -19.44 6.43
C TYR A 3 -4.57 -18.86 7.40
N GLN A 4 -4.14 -18.15 8.44
CA GLN A 4 -5.04 -17.55 9.43
C GLN A 4 -5.87 -16.40 8.82
N GLN A 5 -5.25 -15.58 7.98
CA GLN A 5 -5.94 -14.53 7.22
C GLN A 5 -6.95 -15.15 6.24
N TYR A 6 -6.60 -16.25 5.57
CA TYR A 6 -7.50 -16.99 4.67
C TYR A 6 -8.73 -17.51 5.42
N ARG A 7 -8.54 -18.18 6.56
CA ARG A 7 -9.65 -18.67 7.40
C ARG A 7 -10.58 -17.55 7.84
N THR A 8 -10.03 -16.38 8.15
CA THR A 8 -10.81 -15.21 8.54
C THR A 8 -11.56 -14.63 7.34
N ALA A 9 -10.91 -14.46 6.20
CA ALA A 9 -11.55 -14.02 4.96
C ALA A 9 -12.71 -14.95 4.56
N ARG A 10 -12.51 -16.27 4.64
CA ARG A 10 -13.54 -17.27 4.32
C ARG A 10 -14.74 -17.19 5.25
N ARG A 11 -14.56 -16.91 6.55
CA ARG A 11 -15.68 -16.63 7.46
C ARG A 11 -16.41 -15.35 7.08
N LEU A 12 -15.67 -14.31 6.70
CA LEU A 12 -16.23 -13.02 6.32
C LEU A 12 -17.04 -13.07 5.02
N VAL A 13 -16.76 -14.03 4.14
CA VAL A 13 -17.56 -14.27 2.92
C VAL A 13 -19.03 -14.52 3.24
N HIS A 14 -19.36 -15.12 4.38
CA HIS A 14 -20.76 -15.33 4.79
C HIS A 14 -21.52 -14.02 5.07
N SER A 15 -20.83 -12.89 5.21
CA SER A 15 -21.43 -11.55 5.31
C SER A 15 -21.60 -10.87 3.93
N CYS A 16 -21.20 -11.51 2.84
CA CYS A 16 -21.35 -10.98 1.49
C CYS A 16 -22.80 -11.11 1.03
N CYS A 17 -23.42 -10.02 0.58
CA CYS A 17 -24.78 -10.02 0.05
C CYS A 17 -24.98 -10.93 -1.18
N ASN A 18 -23.91 -11.23 -1.91
CA ASN A 18 -23.94 -12.10 -3.09
C ASN A 18 -23.62 -13.56 -2.77
N TYR A 19 -23.33 -13.89 -1.50
CA TYR A 19 -23.01 -15.25 -1.10
C TYR A 19 -24.28 -15.99 -0.69
N ASP A 20 -24.53 -17.13 -1.31
CA ASP A 20 -25.61 -18.05 -0.94
C ASP A 20 -25.13 -19.49 -1.00
N CYS A 21 -25.28 -20.24 0.10
CA CYS A 21 -24.96 -21.66 0.23
C CYS A 21 -23.60 -22.15 -0.35
N GLY A 22 -22.61 -21.27 -0.53
CA GLY A 22 -21.32 -21.61 -1.16
C GLY A 22 -21.10 -20.96 -2.53
N ASN A 23 -22.17 -20.53 -3.17
CA ASN A 23 -22.23 -19.93 -4.50
C ASN A 23 -22.27 -18.40 -4.46
N CYS A 24 -22.03 -17.77 -5.61
CA CYS A 24 -22.06 -16.34 -5.82
C CYS A 24 -23.17 -15.96 -6.79
N LEU A 25 -24.28 -15.44 -6.26
CA LEU A 25 -25.47 -15.02 -7.01
C LEU A 25 -25.15 -14.01 -8.12
N LEU A 26 -24.16 -13.13 -7.89
CA LEU A 26 -23.77 -12.12 -8.88
C LEU A 26 -23.10 -12.72 -10.13
N LEU A 27 -22.52 -13.91 -10.00
CA LEU A 27 -21.81 -14.59 -11.09
C LEU A 27 -22.60 -15.77 -11.65
N ASP A 28 -23.77 -16.06 -11.09
CA ASP A 28 -24.69 -17.05 -11.61
C ASP A 28 -25.33 -16.50 -12.90
N ASP A 29 -25.02 -17.13 -14.02
CA ASP A 29 -25.55 -16.82 -15.36
C ASP A 29 -26.53 -17.90 -15.87
N GLY A 30 -27.17 -18.61 -14.95
CA GLY A 30 -28.05 -19.76 -15.23
C GLY A 30 -27.43 -21.09 -14.81
N GLU A 31 -26.18 -21.08 -14.35
CA GLU A 31 -25.46 -22.20 -13.75
C GLU A 31 -24.80 -21.74 -12.45
N GLU A 32 -24.87 -22.57 -11.41
CA GLU A 32 -24.33 -22.22 -10.09
C GLU A 32 -22.82 -21.91 -10.17
N CYS A 33 -22.46 -20.70 -9.78
CA CYS A 33 -21.06 -20.28 -9.72
C CYS A 33 -20.55 -20.30 -8.28
N VAL A 34 -19.57 -21.15 -7.96
CA VAL A 34 -18.95 -21.20 -6.62
C VAL A 34 -18.33 -19.84 -6.28
N CYS A 35 -18.55 -19.36 -5.06
CA CYS A 35 -18.02 -18.07 -4.62
C CYS A 35 -16.50 -18.00 -4.78
N PRO A 36 -15.93 -17.14 -5.65
CA PRO A 36 -14.49 -17.13 -5.91
C PRO A 36 -13.69 -16.87 -4.63
N GLN A 37 -14.23 -16.07 -3.71
CA GLN A 37 -13.55 -15.73 -2.47
C GLN A 37 -13.57 -16.87 -1.43
N SER A 38 -14.47 -17.85 -1.56
CA SER A 38 -14.55 -19.00 -0.65
C SER A 38 -13.55 -20.11 -1.01
N ILE A 39 -13.11 -20.16 -2.27
CA ILE A 39 -12.19 -21.18 -2.81
C ILE A 39 -10.78 -20.65 -3.09
N THR A 40 -10.63 -19.34 -3.30
CA THR A 40 -9.31 -18.77 -3.59
C THR A 40 -8.56 -18.36 -2.32
N TYR A 41 -7.26 -18.68 -2.29
CA TYR A 41 -6.32 -18.19 -1.28
C TYR A 41 -5.83 -16.74 -1.58
N SER A 42 -6.62 -15.96 -2.31
CA SER A 42 -6.28 -14.62 -2.81
C SER A 42 -7.48 -13.67 -2.65
N LEU A 43 -7.26 -12.36 -2.86
CA LEU A 43 -8.30 -11.34 -2.83
C LEU A 43 -8.66 -10.91 -4.27
N ILE A 44 -9.05 -11.86 -5.13
CA ILE A 44 -9.41 -11.53 -6.52
C ILE A 44 -10.79 -10.88 -6.64
N CYS A 45 -11.71 -11.19 -5.72
CA CYS A 45 -13.05 -10.63 -5.74
C CYS A 45 -13.02 -9.14 -5.39
N LYS A 46 -13.26 -8.29 -6.40
CA LYS A 46 -13.28 -6.82 -6.23
C LYS A 46 -14.37 -6.38 -5.26
N TRP A 47 -15.55 -7.02 -5.32
CA TRP A 47 -16.66 -6.75 -4.41
C TRP A 47 -16.27 -7.07 -2.96
N PHE A 48 -15.66 -8.24 -2.72
CA PHE A 48 -15.19 -8.60 -1.40
C PHE A 48 -14.21 -7.57 -0.86
N ARG A 49 -13.24 -7.13 -1.66
CA ARG A 49 -12.26 -6.11 -1.23
C ARG A 49 -12.90 -4.78 -0.85
N ALA A 50 -13.92 -4.34 -1.58
CA ALA A 50 -14.51 -3.02 -1.41
C ALA A 50 -15.61 -2.97 -0.34
N ALA A 51 -16.44 -4.01 -0.25
CA ALA A 51 -17.66 -4.01 0.56
C ALA A 51 -17.60 -4.96 1.76
N VAL A 52 -16.92 -6.10 1.63
CA VAL A 52 -16.97 -7.17 2.64
C VAL A 52 -15.73 -7.16 3.55
N LEU A 53 -14.53 -7.06 2.98
CA LEU A 53 -13.27 -7.01 3.70
C LEU A 53 -13.22 -5.87 4.74
N PRO A 54 -13.74 -4.66 4.49
CA PRO A 54 -13.77 -3.59 5.49
C PRO A 54 -14.60 -3.91 6.74
N LEU A 55 -15.49 -4.91 6.70
CA LEU A 55 -16.24 -5.36 7.88
C LEU A 55 -15.32 -5.96 8.96
N ASP A 56 -14.13 -6.43 8.57
CA ASP A 56 -13.06 -6.79 9.50
C ASP A 56 -11.89 -5.80 9.33
N ALA A 57 -11.90 -4.74 10.13
CA ALA A 57 -10.88 -3.69 10.08
C ALA A 57 -9.46 -4.24 10.31
N GLY A 58 -9.31 -5.25 11.17
CA GLY A 58 -8.01 -5.86 11.47
C GLY A 58 -7.45 -6.64 10.29
N LEU A 59 -8.29 -7.47 9.67
CA LEU A 59 -7.93 -8.23 8.47
C LEU A 59 -7.69 -7.30 7.27
N CYS A 60 -8.55 -6.30 7.08
CA CYS A 60 -8.41 -5.28 6.05
C CYS A 60 -7.06 -4.56 6.15
N ALA A 61 -6.72 -4.08 7.35
CA ALA A 61 -5.44 -3.45 7.62
C ALA A 61 -4.26 -4.41 7.37
N ALA A 62 -4.37 -5.66 7.81
CA ALA A 62 -3.30 -6.65 7.65
C ALA A 62 -3.08 -7.06 6.19
N LEU A 63 -4.10 -7.04 5.34
CA LEU A 63 -4.02 -7.45 3.94
C LEU A 63 -3.69 -6.28 3.00
N LEU A 64 -4.32 -5.12 3.16
CA LEU A 64 -4.06 -3.96 2.32
C LEU A 64 -2.72 -3.28 2.70
N HIS A 65 -2.48 -3.03 3.99
CA HIS A 65 -1.28 -2.30 4.41
C HIS A 65 -0.01 -3.14 4.43
N ARG A 66 -0.07 -4.47 4.27
CA ARG A 66 1.16 -5.29 4.13
C ARG A 66 1.80 -5.11 2.75
N ALA A 67 1.02 -5.09 1.68
CA ALA A 67 1.53 -4.95 0.31
C ALA A 67 2.09 -3.54 0.05
N ASP A 68 1.51 -2.53 0.71
CA ASP A 68 1.91 -1.15 0.51
C ASP A 68 3.19 -0.77 1.25
N ARG A 69 3.67 -1.58 2.21
CA ARG A 69 4.86 -1.23 2.99
C ARG A 69 6.14 -1.36 2.16
N LYS A 70 6.93 -0.30 2.15
CA LYS A 70 8.27 -0.27 1.56
C LYS A 70 9.34 -0.34 2.64
N LYS A 71 10.49 -0.92 2.30
CA LYS A 71 11.70 -0.84 3.12
C LYS A 71 12.38 0.50 2.86
N CYS A 72 12.70 1.25 3.92
CA CYS A 72 13.44 2.49 3.79
C CYS A 72 14.87 2.20 3.35
N VAL A 73 15.33 2.91 2.30
CA VAL A 73 16.70 2.74 1.78
C VAL A 73 17.78 3.15 2.79
N LEU A 74 17.47 4.03 3.76
CA LEU A 74 18.46 4.50 4.74
C LEU A 74 18.50 3.69 6.03
N CYS A 75 17.37 3.48 6.68
CA CYS A 75 17.34 2.78 7.97
C CYS A 75 16.92 1.31 7.87
N GLY A 76 16.47 0.84 6.71
CA GLY A 76 15.96 -0.51 6.53
C GLY A 76 14.59 -0.78 7.18
N GLY A 77 14.01 0.19 7.90
CA GLY A 77 12.68 0.06 8.52
C GLY A 77 11.55 0.03 7.50
N TYR A 78 10.48 -0.69 7.79
CA TYR A 78 9.27 -0.71 6.96
C TYR A 78 8.39 0.53 7.24
N TYR A 79 7.81 1.10 6.20
CA TYR A 79 6.91 2.25 6.30
C TYR A 79 5.86 2.21 5.20
N LEU A 80 4.74 2.91 5.42
CA LEU A 80 3.72 3.13 4.40
C LEU A 80 4.10 4.34 3.53
N PRO A 81 4.37 4.15 2.23
CA PRO A 81 4.72 5.22 1.33
C PRO A 81 3.48 6.03 0.94
N LYS A 82 3.59 7.36 0.92
CA LYS A 82 2.53 8.23 0.38
C LYS A 82 2.46 8.23 -1.15
N SER A 83 3.46 7.67 -1.83
CA SER A 83 3.47 7.52 -3.29
C SER A 83 4.43 6.42 -3.71
N ASN A 84 4.23 5.88 -4.93
CA ASN A 84 5.14 4.88 -5.49
C ASN A 84 6.58 5.38 -5.65
N ARG A 85 6.83 6.69 -5.69
CA ARG A 85 8.17 7.29 -5.78
C ARG A 85 8.89 7.42 -4.43
N ALA A 86 8.21 7.20 -3.31
CA ALA A 86 8.82 7.33 -1.99
C ALA A 86 9.93 6.27 -1.79
N LYS A 87 11.12 6.74 -1.39
CA LYS A 87 12.32 5.92 -1.11
C LYS A 87 12.66 5.84 0.39
N TYR A 88 12.21 6.81 1.17
CA TYR A 88 12.59 6.97 2.58
C TYR A 88 11.35 6.95 3.48
N CYS A 89 11.49 6.38 4.68
CA CYS A 89 10.47 6.54 5.72
C CYS A 89 10.34 8.04 6.10
N PRO A 90 9.24 8.44 6.76
CA PRO A 90 8.97 9.85 7.07
C PRO A 90 10.14 10.58 7.74
N GLU A 91 10.76 9.97 8.74
CA GLU A 91 11.91 10.55 9.45
C GLU A 91 13.14 10.69 8.54
N CYS A 92 13.50 9.62 7.84
CA CYS A 92 14.62 9.62 6.91
C CYS A 92 14.43 10.61 5.75
N ALA A 93 13.19 10.79 5.29
CA ALA A 93 12.85 11.75 4.26
C ALA A 93 13.10 13.20 4.72
N VAL A 94 12.76 13.53 5.98
CA VAL A 94 13.05 14.85 6.56
C VAL A 94 14.56 15.10 6.62
N ARG A 95 15.35 14.12 7.09
CA ARG A 95 16.82 14.23 7.12
C ARG A 95 17.41 14.48 5.73
N MET A 96 16.97 13.71 4.73
CA MET A 96 17.44 13.86 3.34
C MET A 96 17.02 15.20 2.73
N LYS A 97 15.82 15.69 3.04
CA LYS A 97 15.37 17.01 2.60
C LYS A 97 16.27 18.11 3.15
N ARG A 98 16.63 18.04 4.44
CA ARG A 98 17.55 18.99 5.08
C ARG A 98 18.95 18.92 4.46
N ALA A 99 19.52 17.73 4.31
CA ALA A 99 20.84 17.55 3.71
C ALA A 99 20.94 18.13 2.28
N LYS A 100 19.97 17.82 1.42
CA LYS A 100 19.90 18.38 0.05
C LYS A 100 19.74 19.89 0.03
N ALA A 101 18.96 20.46 0.95
CA ALA A 101 18.80 21.90 1.06
C ALA A 101 20.13 22.59 1.44
N THR A 102 20.86 22.01 2.40
CA THR A 102 22.20 22.48 2.80
C THR A 102 23.18 22.40 1.65
N GLU A 103 23.22 21.27 0.94
CA GLU A 103 24.11 21.08 -0.23
C GLU A 103 23.79 22.08 -1.33
N ARG A 104 22.52 22.30 -1.66
CA ARG A 104 22.09 23.31 -2.63
C ARG A 104 22.60 24.70 -2.25
N LYS A 105 22.48 25.09 -0.98
CA LYS A 105 22.99 26.38 -0.49
C LYS A 105 24.51 26.48 -0.55
N ARG A 106 25.23 25.39 -0.27
CA ARG A 106 26.69 25.33 -0.44
C ARG A 106 27.10 25.56 -1.90
N ARG A 107 26.48 24.84 -2.84
CA ARG A 107 26.72 25.00 -4.28
C ARG A 107 26.36 26.41 -4.76
N GLN A 108 25.26 26.98 -4.28
CA GLN A 108 24.87 28.35 -4.60
C GLN A 108 25.96 29.35 -4.20
N ARG A 109 26.50 29.25 -2.98
CA ARG A 109 27.60 30.11 -2.53
C ARG A 109 28.85 29.93 -3.39
N GLN A 110 29.23 28.70 -3.71
CA GLN A 110 30.37 28.42 -4.60
C GLN A 110 30.21 29.09 -5.97
N ASN A 111 29.01 29.02 -6.57
CA ASN A 111 28.74 29.67 -7.85
C ASN A 111 28.73 31.20 -7.74
N CYS A 112 28.25 31.76 -6.62
CA CYS A 112 28.30 33.21 -6.38
C CYS A 112 29.73 33.73 -6.17
N HIS A 113 30.62 32.94 -5.53
CA HIS A 113 32.03 33.29 -5.39
C HIS A 113 32.86 33.04 -6.66
N ALA A 114 32.36 32.24 -7.61
CA ALA A 114 33.01 32.01 -8.90
C ALA A 114 32.84 33.18 -9.90
N LEU A 115 31.88 34.08 -9.68
CA LEU A 115 31.77 35.35 -10.40
C LEU A 115 32.45 36.44 -9.55
N GLY A 116 33.77 36.59 -9.70
CA GLY A 116 34.51 37.72 -9.11
C GLY A 116 33.91 39.08 -9.52
N PRO A 117 34.21 40.18 -8.80
CA PRO A 117 33.61 41.48 -9.08
C PRO A 117 33.79 41.84 -10.56
N LYS A 118 32.70 42.23 -11.24
CA LYS A 118 32.77 42.79 -12.58
C LYS A 118 33.78 43.94 -12.54
N LYS A 119 34.91 43.77 -13.23
CA LYS A 119 35.89 44.84 -13.40
C LYS A 119 35.17 45.98 -14.13
N LEU A 120 34.99 47.10 -13.43
CA LEU A 120 34.71 48.41 -14.02
C LEU A 120 35.97 48.91 -14.73
#